data_AF-A0A1Q3FIZ3-F1
#
_entry.id   AF-A0A1Q3FIZ3-F1
#
_cell.length_a   1.000
_cell.length_b   1.000
_cell.length_c   1.000
_cell.angle_alpha   90.00
_cell.angle_beta   90.00
_cell.angle_gamma   90.00
#
_symmetry.space_group_name_H-M   'P 1'
#
loop_
_entity.id
_entity.type
_entity.pdbx_description
1 polymer ?
#
loop_
_entity_poly.entity_id
_entity_poly.type
_entity_poly.pdbx_seq_one_letter_code
_entity_poly.pdbx_strand_id
1 'polypeptide(L)'
;MTKEPSTAHHSASNATATDDVDINDVFDQLLLAEERLAEDSYRRGLAQGVREGNVDAYHFGYHRGAEVGAELGFYYGVICGQEKALQESGGSSKGESLLKELKREIEEFPRFNDLEADIVEGLVRMRTKYKKLCALLKISAKYVRPNELSF
;
A
#
# COMPACT_ATOMS: atom_id res chain seq x y z
N MET A 1 -85.36 18.52 20.66
CA MET A 1 -84.94 19.67 21.49
C MET A 1 -83.60 19.29 22.10
N THR A 2 -82.49 20.02 22.02
CA THR A 2 -82.17 21.41 21.65
C THR A 2 -80.63 21.52 21.67
N LYS A 3 -80.04 22.25 20.70
CA LYS A 3 -78.82 23.12 20.71
C LYS A 3 -77.59 22.73 21.58
N GLU A 4 -76.32 22.94 21.21
CA GLU A 4 -75.59 23.65 20.14
C GLU A 4 -74.10 23.22 20.19
N PRO A 5 -73.28 23.51 19.16
CA PRO A 5 -71.89 23.08 19.03
C PRO A 5 -70.86 24.16 19.43
N SER A 6 -69.58 23.74 19.47
CA SER A 6 -68.38 24.57 19.26
C SER A 6 -68.00 25.57 20.35
N THR A 7 -66.80 25.37 20.92
CA THR A 7 -65.77 26.42 20.96
C THR A 7 -64.43 25.76 21.25
N ALA A 8 -63.56 25.79 20.25
CA ALA A 8 -62.14 25.57 20.40
C ALA A 8 -61.56 26.74 21.22
N HIS A 9 -61.03 26.44 22.40
CA HIS A 9 -60.05 27.30 23.03
C HIS A 9 -58.66 26.68 22.81
N HIS A 10 -57.97 27.23 21.82
CA HIS A 10 -56.52 27.24 21.77
C HIS A 10 -55.97 27.78 23.09
N SER A 11 -55.32 26.91 23.85
CA SER A 11 -54.25 27.32 24.75
C SER A 11 -53.02 26.53 24.33
N ALA A 12 -52.24 27.16 23.45
CA ALA A 12 -50.89 26.75 23.16
C ALA A 12 -50.07 26.79 24.46
N SER A 13 -49.90 25.64 25.10
CA SER A 13 -48.87 25.47 26.12
C SER A 13 -47.56 25.19 25.40
N ASN A 14 -46.89 26.26 25.00
CA ASN A 14 -45.51 26.26 24.57
C ASN A 14 -44.63 25.99 25.81
N ALA A 15 -44.55 24.72 26.22
CA ALA A 15 -43.59 24.28 27.22
C ALA A 15 -42.32 23.91 26.46
N THR A 16 -41.38 24.85 26.41
CA THR A 16 -39.96 24.53 26.23
C THR A 16 -39.62 23.50 27.30
N ALA A 17 -39.53 22.23 26.92
CA ALA A 17 -38.97 21.19 27.76
C ALA A 17 -37.49 21.57 27.98
N THR A 18 -37.24 22.33 29.03
CA THR A 18 -35.93 22.32 29.66
C THR A 18 -35.84 20.92 30.25
N ASP A 19 -35.11 20.03 29.58
CA ASP A 19 -34.63 18.79 30.21
C ASP A 19 -34.04 19.21 31.55
N ASP A 20 -34.73 18.84 32.64
CA ASP A 20 -34.24 19.06 33.99
C ASP A 20 -33.13 18.04 34.19
N VAL A 21 -31.92 18.40 33.75
CA VAL A 21 -30.75 17.53 33.86
C VAL A 21 -30.49 17.33 35.35
N ASP A 22 -30.57 16.07 35.81
CA ASP A 22 -30.29 15.74 37.20
C ASP A 22 -28.87 16.22 37.54
N ILE A 23 -28.77 17.05 38.58
CA ILE A 23 -27.50 17.60 39.05
C ILE A 23 -26.50 16.47 39.39
N ASN A 24 -26.99 15.32 39.85
CA ASN A 24 -26.16 14.16 40.12
C ASN A 24 -25.55 13.59 38.82
N ASP A 25 -26.30 13.53 37.73
CA ASP A 25 -25.80 13.09 36.42
C ASP A 25 -24.69 14.04 35.89
N VAL A 26 -24.83 15.34 36.15
CA VAL A 26 -23.79 16.34 35.79
C VAL A 26 -22.51 16.10 36.59
N PHE A 27 -22.61 15.83 37.90
CA PHE A 27 -21.44 15.55 38.73
C PHE A 27 -20.79 14.20 38.37
N ASP A 28 -21.58 13.18 38.02
CA ASP A 28 -21.08 11.87 37.56
C ASP A 28 -20.39 11.93 36.19
N GLN A 29 -20.80 12.89 35.35
CA GLN A 29 -20.12 13.20 34.09
C GLN A 29 -18.83 13.99 34.30
N LEU A 30 -18.81 14.92 35.27
CA LEU A 30 -17.61 15.68 35.63
C LEU A 30 -16.55 14.80 36.30
N LEU A 31 -16.98 13.80 37.06
CA LEU A 31 -16.11 12.85 37.71
C LEU A 31 -15.29 12.07 36.67
N LEU A 32 -13.96 12.24 36.75
CA LEU A 32 -13.00 11.66 35.80
C LEU A 32 -13.21 12.10 34.34
N ALA A 33 -13.77 13.28 34.13
CA ALA A 33 -14.02 13.81 32.78
C ALA A 33 -12.71 13.95 31.99
N GLU A 34 -11.62 14.33 32.63
CA GLU A 34 -10.31 14.47 31.98
C GLU A 34 -9.79 13.12 31.46
N GLU A 35 -9.84 12.08 32.27
CA GLU A 35 -9.42 10.74 31.89
C GLU A 35 -10.27 10.18 30.74
N ARG A 36 -11.60 10.37 30.80
CA ARG A 36 -12.51 9.97 29.72
C ARG A 36 -12.22 10.73 28.43
N LEU A 37 -12.01 12.04 28.50
CA LEU A 37 -11.68 12.86 27.33
C LEU A 37 -10.32 12.49 26.74
N ALA A 38 -9.33 12.17 27.56
CA ALA A 38 -8.02 11.71 27.12
C ALA A 38 -8.13 10.37 26.39
N GLU A 39 -8.86 9.40 26.95
CA GLU A 39 -9.08 8.09 26.32
C GLU A 39 -9.87 8.22 25.00
N ASP A 40 -10.95 9.01 24.99
CA ASP A 40 -11.76 9.21 23.78
C ASP A 40 -11.02 9.98 22.69
N SER A 41 -10.21 10.97 23.04
CA SER A 41 -9.38 11.69 22.07
C SER A 41 -8.28 10.79 21.50
N TYR A 42 -7.62 9.98 22.33
CA TYR A 42 -6.67 8.96 21.87
C TYR A 42 -7.32 7.97 20.91
N ARG A 43 -8.46 7.38 21.30
CA ARG A 43 -9.18 6.40 20.47
C ARG A 43 -9.63 7.01 19.15
N ARG A 44 -10.16 8.23 19.16
CA ARG A 44 -10.54 8.96 17.94
C ARG A 44 -9.34 9.26 17.06
N GLY A 45 -8.24 9.74 17.64
CA GLY A 45 -7.01 10.06 16.91
C GLY A 45 -6.40 8.82 16.25
N LEU A 46 -6.32 7.70 16.97
CA LEU A 46 -5.84 6.44 16.44
C LEU A 46 -6.76 5.93 15.32
N ALA A 47 -8.08 5.92 15.54
CA ALA A 47 -9.04 5.49 14.52
C ALA A 47 -8.99 6.37 13.27
N GLN A 48 -8.79 7.68 13.42
CA GLN A 48 -8.61 8.61 12.31
C GLN A 48 -7.32 8.29 11.56
N GLY A 49 -6.18 8.17 12.25
CA GLY A 49 -4.89 7.87 11.63
C GLY A 49 -4.87 6.53 10.89
N VAL A 50 -5.53 5.50 11.44
CA VAL A 50 -5.70 4.20 10.75
C VAL A 50 -6.58 4.34 9.50
N ARG A 51 -7.65 5.15 9.56
CA ARG A 51 -8.58 5.34 8.44
C ARG A 51 -7.95 6.17 7.31
N GLU A 52 -7.22 7.22 7.64
CA GLU A 52 -6.45 8.01 6.69
C GLU A 52 -5.31 7.18 6.09
N GLY A 53 -4.78 6.24 6.87
CA GLY A 53 -3.66 5.40 6.47
C GLY A 53 -2.43 6.23 6.15
N ASN A 54 -1.46 5.63 5.48
CA ASN A 54 -0.31 6.35 4.92
C ASN A 54 -0.32 6.23 3.41
N VAL A 55 -1.16 7.06 2.78
CA VAL A 55 -1.33 7.14 1.32
C VAL A 55 0.01 7.40 0.63
N ASP A 56 0.84 8.26 1.21
CA ASP A 56 2.17 8.57 0.68
C ASP A 56 3.09 7.35 0.69
N ALA A 57 3.10 6.57 1.78
CA ALA A 57 3.87 5.33 1.85
C ALA A 57 3.35 4.28 0.87
N TYR A 58 2.03 4.19 0.68
CA TYR A 58 1.45 3.31 -0.33
C TYR A 58 1.92 3.70 -1.75
N HIS A 59 1.79 4.98 -2.12
CA HIS A 59 2.25 5.47 -3.42
C HIS A 59 3.74 5.24 -3.61
N PHE A 60 4.55 5.56 -2.61
CA PHE A 60 5.99 5.35 -2.66
C PHE A 60 6.34 3.87 -2.90
N GLY A 61 5.74 2.96 -2.14
CA GLY A 61 5.92 1.52 -2.29
C GLY A 61 5.47 1.03 -3.66
N TYR A 62 4.31 1.50 -4.14
CA TYR A 62 3.77 1.16 -5.45
C TYR A 62 4.70 1.60 -6.59
N HIS A 63 5.12 2.87 -6.60
CA HIS A 63 6.02 3.40 -7.62
C HIS A 63 7.37 2.68 -7.60
N ARG A 64 7.94 2.48 -6.40
CA ARG A 64 9.23 1.81 -6.30
C ARG A 64 9.14 0.35 -6.70
N GLY A 65 8.07 -0.34 -6.33
CA GLY A 65 7.78 -1.71 -6.76
C GLY A 65 7.64 -1.81 -8.28
N ALA A 66 6.92 -0.88 -8.90
CA ALA A 66 6.76 -0.83 -10.36
C ALA A 66 8.10 -0.64 -11.09
N GLU A 67 8.99 0.23 -10.58
CA GLU A 67 10.33 0.41 -11.15
C GLU A 67 11.18 -0.86 -11.09
N VAL A 68 11.14 -1.57 -9.96
CA VAL A 68 11.84 -2.85 -9.77
C VAL A 68 11.25 -3.91 -10.70
N GLY A 69 9.93 -4.01 -10.76
CA GLY A 69 9.22 -4.95 -11.62
C GLY A 69 9.53 -4.73 -13.11
N ALA A 70 9.58 -3.47 -13.56
CA ALA A 70 9.94 -3.12 -14.93
C ALA A 70 11.38 -3.52 -15.27
N GLU A 71 12.32 -3.31 -14.35
CA GLU A 71 13.71 -3.72 -14.50
C GLU A 71 13.85 -5.25 -14.62
N LEU A 72 13.24 -5.99 -13.69
CA LEU A 72 13.29 -7.46 -13.69
C LEU A 72 12.56 -8.05 -14.89
N GLY A 73 11.42 -7.47 -15.28
CA GLY A 73 10.67 -7.87 -16.48
C GLY A 73 11.48 -7.69 -17.75
N PHE A 74 12.24 -6.60 -17.87
CA PHE A 74 13.16 -6.39 -18.98
C PHE A 74 14.26 -7.47 -19.02
N TYR A 75 14.90 -7.77 -17.89
CA TYR A 75 15.90 -8.84 -17.81
C TYR A 75 15.30 -10.19 -18.21
N TYR A 76 14.11 -10.51 -17.70
CA TYR A 76 13.39 -11.74 -18.03
C TYR A 76 13.10 -11.87 -19.53
N GLY A 77 12.62 -10.80 -20.17
CA GLY A 77 12.34 -10.79 -21.61
C GLY A 77 13.59 -11.09 -22.45
N VAL A 78 14.73 -10.47 -22.10
CA VAL A 78 16.01 -10.73 -22.78
C VAL A 78 16.47 -12.17 -22.57
N ILE A 79 16.36 -12.69 -21.34
CA ILE A 79 16.71 -14.06 -20.98
C ILE A 79 15.90 -15.07 -21.80
N CYS A 80 14.58 -14.91 -21.87
CA CYS A 80 13.71 -15.81 -22.64
C CYS A 80 14.03 -15.80 -24.14
N GLY A 81 14.35 -14.63 -24.70
CA GLY A 81 14.77 -14.54 -26.11
C GLY A 81 16.07 -15.29 -26.39
N GLN A 82 17.03 -15.22 -25.47
CA GLN A 82 18.33 -15.89 -25.60
C GLN A 82 18.26 -17.38 -25.32
N GLU A 83 17.40 -17.82 -24.40
CA GLU A 83 17.17 -19.23 -24.12
C GLU A 83 16.74 -19.97 -25.38
N LYS A 84 15.80 -19.39 -26.15
CA LYS A 84 15.36 -19.94 -27.43
C LYS A 84 16.50 -20.03 -28.45
N ALA A 85 17.30 -18.98 -28.59
CA ALA A 85 18.44 -18.96 -29.52
C ALA A 85 19.54 -19.99 -29.14
N LEU A 86 19.79 -20.19 -27.84
CA LEU A 86 20.78 -21.14 -27.37
C LEU A 86 20.36 -22.60 -27.60
N GLN A 87 19.07 -22.91 -27.44
CA GLN A 87 18.53 -24.25 -27.74
C GLN A 87 18.76 -24.68 -29.19
N GLU A 88 18.72 -23.73 -30.13
CA GLU A 88 18.96 -23.98 -31.56
C GLU A 88 20.45 -24.18 -31.89
N SER A 89 21.36 -23.65 -31.05
CA SER A 89 22.82 -23.66 -31.27
C SER A 89 23.58 -24.86 -30.68
N GLY A 90 22.92 -25.71 -29.89
CA GLY A 90 23.44 -27.02 -29.47
C GLY A 90 24.65 -27.03 -28.52
N GLY A 91 25.03 -25.91 -27.92
CA GLY A 91 26.22 -25.81 -27.07
C GLY A 91 25.94 -25.32 -25.65
N SER A 92 26.34 -26.10 -24.63
CA SER A 92 26.26 -25.64 -23.24
C SER A 92 27.45 -24.76 -22.86
N SER A 93 27.18 -23.47 -22.70
CA SER A 93 28.18 -22.47 -22.36
C SER A 93 28.01 -21.96 -20.93
N LYS A 94 29.05 -21.34 -20.37
CA LYS A 94 28.97 -20.60 -19.10
C LYS A 94 27.86 -19.54 -19.10
N GLY A 95 27.51 -19.01 -20.28
CA GLY A 95 26.40 -18.07 -20.45
C GLY A 95 25.04 -18.72 -20.23
N GLU A 96 24.84 -19.97 -20.69
CA GLU A 96 23.58 -20.71 -20.50
C GLU A 96 23.32 -21.02 -19.03
N SER A 97 24.35 -21.44 -18.28
CA SER A 97 24.21 -21.68 -16.84
C SER A 97 23.84 -20.41 -16.07
N LEU A 98 24.52 -19.29 -16.37
CA LEU A 98 24.23 -18.00 -15.72
C LEU A 98 22.84 -17.49 -16.10
N LEU A 99 22.40 -17.73 -17.34
CA LEU A 99 21.06 -17.39 -17.82
C LEU A 99 20.00 -18.13 -17.01
N LYS A 100 20.13 -19.46 -16.85
CA LYS A 100 19.18 -20.28 -16.08
C LYS A 100 19.15 -19.88 -14.61
N GLU A 101 20.30 -19.58 -14.02
CA GLU A 101 20.41 -19.10 -12.64
C GLU A 101 19.69 -17.77 -12.45
N LEU A 102 19.95 -16.79 -13.33
CA LEU A 102 19.31 -15.47 -13.26
C LEU A 102 17.80 -15.56 -13.51
N LYS A 103 17.36 -16.42 -14.44
CA LYS A 103 15.94 -16.68 -14.68
C LYS A 103 15.24 -17.16 -13.40
N ARG A 104 15.83 -18.16 -12.74
CA ARG A 104 15.31 -18.74 -11.49
C ARG A 104 15.21 -17.67 -10.40
N GLU A 105 16.26 -16.86 -10.20
CA GLU A 105 16.23 -15.79 -9.19
C GLU A 105 15.12 -14.74 -9.44
N ILE A 106 14.81 -14.43 -10.70
CA ILE A 106 13.72 -13.51 -11.06
C ILE A 106 12.34 -14.17 -10.79
N GLU A 107 12.23 -15.47 -11.05
CA GLU A 107 11.01 -16.25 -10.81
C GLU A 107 10.72 -16.44 -9.31
N GLU A 108 11.77 -16.63 -8.50
CA GLU A 108 11.73 -16.75 -7.04
C GLU A 108 11.66 -15.38 -6.32
N PHE A 109 11.79 -14.27 -7.05
CA PHE A 109 11.76 -12.94 -6.45
C PHE A 109 10.42 -12.69 -5.72
N PRO A 110 10.44 -12.16 -4.48
CA PRO A 110 9.23 -11.98 -3.67
C PRO A 110 8.12 -11.26 -4.44
N ARG A 111 6.93 -11.86 -4.45
CA ARG A 111 5.72 -11.30 -5.10
C ARG A 111 4.95 -10.36 -4.18
N PHE A 112 5.20 -10.47 -2.88
CA PHE A 112 4.60 -9.67 -1.83
C PHE A 112 5.70 -9.12 -0.93
N ASN A 113 5.36 -8.10 -0.14
CA ASN A 113 6.29 -7.52 0.81
C ASN A 113 6.66 -8.56 1.89
N ASP A 114 7.91 -9.00 1.87
CA ASP A 114 8.50 -9.89 2.86
C ASP A 114 9.52 -9.07 3.67
N LEU A 115 9.30 -8.95 4.98
CA LEU A 115 10.12 -8.14 5.87
C LEU A 115 11.51 -8.75 6.12
N GLU A 116 11.66 -10.06 5.89
CA GLU A 116 12.93 -10.77 6.07
C GLU A 116 13.77 -10.77 4.78
N ALA A 117 13.17 -10.41 3.65
CA ALA A 117 13.84 -10.43 2.36
C ALA A 117 14.60 -9.13 2.07
N ASP A 118 15.92 -9.22 1.88
CA ASP A 118 16.70 -8.10 1.34
C ASP A 118 16.54 -8.00 -0.19
N ILE A 119 15.43 -7.37 -0.60
CA ILE A 119 15.12 -7.12 -2.00
C ILE A 119 16.13 -6.19 -2.68
N VAL A 120 16.82 -5.32 -1.92
CA VAL A 120 17.75 -4.33 -2.46
C VAL A 120 19.06 -5.02 -2.84
N GLU A 121 19.61 -5.83 -1.93
CA GLU A 121 20.79 -6.65 -2.20
C GLU A 121 20.50 -7.65 -3.34
N GLY A 122 19.34 -8.31 -3.29
CA GLY A 122 18.89 -9.21 -4.35
C GLY A 122 18.90 -8.55 -5.72
N LEU A 123 18.37 -7.34 -5.81
CA LEU A 123 18.32 -6.58 -7.05
C LEU A 123 19.70 -6.12 -7.54
N VAL A 124 20.60 -5.69 -6.65
CA VAL A 124 21.99 -5.34 -7.00
C VAL A 124 22.75 -6.56 -7.54
N ARG A 125 22.55 -7.73 -6.93
CA ARG A 125 23.12 -9.00 -7.37
C ARG A 125 22.60 -9.37 -8.77
N MET A 126 21.29 -9.30 -9.00
CA MET A 126 20.69 -9.58 -10.31
C MET A 126 21.19 -8.62 -11.41
N ARG A 127 21.32 -7.32 -11.13
CA ARG A 127 21.93 -6.35 -12.06
C ARG A 127 23.33 -6.75 -12.48
N THR A 128 24.13 -7.20 -11.52
CA THR A 128 25.52 -7.62 -11.77
C THR A 128 25.56 -8.89 -12.62
N LYS A 129 24.71 -9.88 -12.31
CA LYS A 129 24.56 -11.10 -13.10
C LYS A 129 24.08 -10.79 -14.52
N TYR A 130 23.13 -9.89 -14.69
CA TYR A 130 22.64 -9.46 -16.00
C TYR A 130 23.76 -8.82 -16.84
N LYS A 131 24.53 -7.87 -16.28
CA LYS A 131 25.68 -7.29 -16.99
C LYS A 131 26.70 -8.33 -17.42
N LYS A 132 27.00 -9.29 -16.54
CA LYS A 132 27.91 -10.41 -16.84
C LYS A 132 27.34 -11.31 -17.94
N LEU A 133 26.04 -11.58 -17.92
CA LEU A 133 25.35 -12.35 -18.95
C LEU A 133 25.45 -11.67 -20.31
N CYS A 134 25.17 -10.36 -20.38
CA CYS A 134 25.32 -9.56 -21.60
C CYS A 134 26.75 -9.65 -22.18
N ALA A 135 27.78 -9.58 -21.33
CA ALA A 135 29.16 -9.71 -21.76
C ALA A 135 29.49 -11.12 -22.30
N LEU A 136 28.99 -12.18 -21.66
CA LEU A 136 29.22 -13.57 -22.09
C LEU A 136 28.53 -13.91 -23.40
N LEU A 137 27.29 -13.43 -23.58
CA LEU A 137 26.47 -13.70 -24.76
C LEU A 137 26.64 -12.64 -25.86
N LYS A 138 27.49 -11.63 -25.64
CA LYS A 138 27.74 -10.50 -26.56
C LYS A 138 26.46 -9.75 -26.95
N ILE A 139 25.58 -9.52 -25.96
CA ILE A 139 24.30 -8.84 -26.14
C ILE A 139 24.46 -7.37 -25.72
N SER A 140 24.03 -6.44 -26.57
CA SER A 140 23.96 -5.01 -26.24
C SER A 140 22.54 -4.61 -25.81
N ALA A 141 22.02 -5.21 -24.75
CA ALA A 141 20.71 -4.87 -24.18
C ALA A 141 20.94 -4.18 -22.84
N LYS A 142 20.47 -2.93 -22.72
CA LYS A 142 20.61 -2.12 -21.50
C LYS A 142 19.23 -1.65 -21.06
N TYR A 143 18.90 -1.91 -19.80
CA TYR A 143 17.72 -1.31 -19.19
C TYR A 143 18.01 0.17 -18.89
N VAL A 144 17.17 1.06 -19.44
CA VAL A 144 17.21 2.49 -19.12
C VAL A 144 16.19 2.73 -18.01
N ARG A 145 16.66 3.19 -16.85
CA ARG A 145 15.77 3.46 -15.73
C ARG A 145 15.01 4.76 -15.99
N PRO A 146 13.69 4.81 -15.73
CA PRO A 146 12.89 6.01 -15.95
C PRO A 146 13.36 7.28 -15.21
N ASN A 147 14.22 7.17 -14.18
CA ASN A 147 14.70 8.31 -13.38
C ASN A 147 16.07 8.89 -13.84
N GLU A 148 16.45 8.72 -15.10
CA GLU A 148 17.44 9.62 -15.74
C GLU A 148 16.81 10.92 -16.26
N LEU A 149 15.50 11.12 -16.05
CA LEU A 149 14.80 12.38 -16.28
C LEU A 149 14.26 12.91 -14.93
N SER A 150 14.68 14.12 -14.62
CA SER A 150 14.50 14.91 -13.41
C SER A 150 13.08 14.97 -12.81
N PHE A 151 13.03 15.06 -11.48
CA PHE A 151 12.29 16.13 -10.79
C PHE A 151 13.27 16.90 -9.91
#